data_AF-A0A7J2R731-F1
#
_entry.id   AF-A0A7J2R731-F1
#
_cell.length_a   1.000
_cell.length_b   1.000
_cell.length_c   1.000
_cell.angle_alpha   90.00
_cell.angle_beta   90.00
_cell.angle_gamma   90.00
#
_symmetry.space_group_name_H-M   'P 1'
#
loop_
_entity.id
_entity.type
_entity.pdbx_description
1 polymer ?
#
loop_
_entity_poly.entity_id
_entity_poly.type
_entity_poly.pdbx_seq_one_letter_code
_entity_poly.pdbx_strand_id
1 'polypeptide(L)'
;LSSEDLKAYNEWTKKADIKDLAHVLTMPESKNPTYAAFNKTQVNENQIKGWRDKAMPELLATVEGWQKIDYKTAPDEELLRGISELAIAGGQYWSSNASHTFGVAKSTDDQLQTFLRENLPDHHFTSGHFLSGFKSKTLEANEHMYKIAKQIQADEALYELVVTTPPKQMMNALQNHPDSGPVVKAIEEYLKIYGHLGYSLDFVESLPIEDPSGLLSTLKTMVAAKDYNPKKHEIVAARKREQAMQEIEQLLDGLQYWQFCYRNWFTHRFYFIREDVMFYLTSGWPVLRLLALELGERLVDVGTINIPDDIFYLGTEELTKAINARKEDKAVSEYQQLTSERRELREARKRLHPPGTIPEDASNNPGVAFKETQVRNDPNSDVLRGIPVSPGTVTSPASLIKSPAEFDQMQPDSILVCSMTNPAWTPLFAHATGLVTDMGGILGHGSIVAREYGIPAVVGTGNITQRVRHGQKITVDGDSGTVTLIQDEANG
;
A
#
# COMPACT_ATOMS: atom_id res chain seq x y z
N LEU A 1 -16.22 2.67 -25.98
CA LEU A 1 -17.43 3.28 -26.56
C LEU A 1 -18.36 2.16 -26.97
N SER A 2 -19.61 2.23 -26.52
CA SER A 2 -20.70 1.41 -27.07
C SER A 2 -20.94 1.78 -28.55
N SER A 3 -21.75 1.00 -29.27
CA SER A 3 -22.17 1.35 -30.62
C SER A 3 -22.94 2.69 -30.66
N GLU A 4 -23.68 3.00 -29.59
CA GLU A 4 -24.42 4.26 -29.43
C GLU A 4 -23.46 5.43 -29.18
N ASP A 5 -22.48 5.27 -28.29
CA ASP A 5 -21.46 6.29 -28.03
C ASP A 5 -20.66 6.60 -29.30
N LEU A 6 -20.31 5.58 -30.08
CA LEU A 6 -19.57 5.76 -31.32
C LEU A 6 -20.38 6.59 -32.34
N LYS A 7 -21.70 6.35 -32.41
CA LYS A 7 -22.60 7.15 -33.24
C LYS A 7 -22.67 8.59 -32.74
N ALA A 8 -22.87 8.80 -31.45
CA ALA A 8 -22.90 10.13 -30.83
C ALA A 8 -21.59 10.90 -31.04
N TYR A 9 -20.44 10.24 -30.90
CA TYR A 9 -19.13 10.81 -31.17
C TYR A 9 -19.00 11.25 -32.63
N ASN A 10 -19.33 10.38 -33.57
CA ASN A 10 -19.25 10.69 -34.99
C ASN A 10 -20.20 11.83 -35.41
N GLU A 11 -21.37 11.94 -34.77
CA GLU A 11 -22.29 13.05 -35.02
C GLU A 11 -21.79 14.37 -34.42
N TRP A 12 -21.24 14.34 -33.21
CA TRP A 12 -20.65 15.51 -32.56
C TRP A 12 -19.43 16.02 -33.32
N THR A 13 -18.49 15.14 -33.70
CA THR A 13 -17.25 15.52 -34.40
C THR A 13 -17.53 16.21 -35.74
N LYS A 14 -18.54 15.75 -36.49
CA LYS A 14 -18.98 16.40 -37.73
C LYS A 14 -19.51 17.82 -37.52
N LYS A 15 -20.12 18.09 -36.37
CA LYS A 15 -20.69 19.42 -36.03
C LYS A 15 -19.64 20.36 -35.43
N ALA A 16 -18.69 19.82 -34.68
CA ALA A 16 -17.76 20.61 -33.88
C ALA A 16 -16.69 21.34 -34.72
N ASP A 17 -16.37 20.86 -35.92
CA ASP A 17 -15.39 21.45 -36.85
C ASP A 17 -14.05 21.85 -36.20
N ILE A 18 -13.57 21.03 -35.26
CA ILE A 18 -12.36 21.29 -34.47
C ILE A 18 -11.12 20.88 -35.25
N LYS A 19 -10.24 21.84 -35.53
CA LYS A 19 -8.90 21.59 -36.07
C LYS A 19 -8.06 20.86 -35.02
N ASP A 20 -7.49 19.71 -35.39
CA ASP A 20 -6.72 18.83 -34.50
C ASP A 20 -7.53 18.31 -33.29
N LEU A 21 -8.67 17.70 -33.58
CA LEU A 21 -9.55 17.08 -32.61
C LEU A 21 -8.82 16.12 -31.65
N ALA A 22 -7.83 15.36 -32.15
CA ALA A 22 -7.06 14.43 -31.32
C ALA A 22 -6.28 15.17 -30.22
N HIS A 23 -5.64 16.29 -30.56
CA HIS A 23 -4.97 17.12 -29.56
C HIS A 23 -5.96 17.65 -28.52
N VAL A 24 -7.04 18.29 -28.96
CA VAL A 24 -8.00 18.94 -28.05
C VAL A 24 -8.71 17.94 -27.12
N LEU A 25 -8.96 16.71 -27.58
CA LEU A 25 -9.52 15.64 -26.74
C LEU A 25 -8.52 15.12 -25.70
N THR A 26 -7.24 15.02 -26.08
CA THR A 26 -6.20 14.41 -25.24
C THR A 26 -5.39 15.43 -24.43
N MET A 27 -5.62 16.72 -24.62
CA MET A 27 -4.98 17.84 -23.93
C MET A 27 -6.00 18.97 -23.67
N PRO A 28 -6.76 18.90 -22.56
CA PRO A 28 -7.61 20.00 -22.13
C PRO A 28 -6.80 21.27 -21.88
N GLU A 29 -7.41 22.43 -22.15
CA GLU A 29 -6.83 23.72 -21.77
C GLU A 29 -6.83 23.85 -20.25
N SER A 30 -5.66 23.69 -19.64
CA SER A 30 -5.48 23.80 -18.19
C SER A 30 -4.10 24.31 -17.85
N LYS A 31 -4.01 25.02 -16.71
CA LYS A 31 -2.73 25.43 -16.12
C LYS A 31 -2.06 24.29 -15.35
N ASN A 32 -2.75 23.17 -15.15
CA ASN A 32 -2.22 22.02 -14.42
C ASN A 32 -1.31 21.18 -15.32
N PRO A 33 -0.03 20.97 -14.95
CA PRO A 33 0.93 20.23 -15.79
C PRO A 33 0.62 18.72 -15.90
N THR A 34 -0.31 18.18 -15.10
CA THR A 34 -0.61 16.74 -15.05
C THR A 34 -1.00 16.15 -16.41
N TYR A 35 -1.67 16.93 -17.28
CA TYR A 35 -2.10 16.45 -18.59
C TYR A 35 -0.94 16.19 -19.57
N ALA A 36 0.23 16.80 -19.34
CA ALA A 36 1.41 16.53 -20.15
C ALA A 36 2.17 15.27 -19.70
N ALA A 37 2.07 14.92 -18.42
CA ALA A 37 2.74 13.76 -17.85
C ALA A 37 2.12 12.46 -18.39
N PHE A 38 2.97 11.53 -18.86
CA PHE A 38 2.53 10.20 -19.31
C PHE A 38 1.39 10.19 -20.34
N ASN A 39 1.18 11.24 -21.14
CA ASN A 39 0.05 11.32 -22.09
C ASN A 39 0.21 10.42 -23.34
N LYS A 40 1.41 9.89 -23.60
CA LYS A 40 1.69 9.11 -24.82
C LYS A 40 1.39 7.62 -24.62
N THR A 41 0.19 7.19 -25.01
CA THR A 41 -0.29 5.80 -24.85
C THR A 41 0.71 4.75 -25.35
N GLN A 42 1.26 4.91 -26.57
CA GLN A 42 2.22 3.94 -27.14
C GLN A 42 3.51 3.84 -26.33
N VAL A 43 4.00 4.96 -25.79
CA VAL A 43 5.20 4.97 -24.95
C VAL A 43 4.91 4.20 -23.66
N ASN A 44 3.78 4.47 -23.01
CA ASN A 44 3.39 3.79 -21.78
C ASN A 44 3.21 2.28 -22.00
N GLU A 45 2.58 1.87 -23.10
CA GLU A 45 2.42 0.45 -23.44
C GLU A 45 3.75 -0.26 -23.66
N ASN A 46 4.70 0.39 -24.35
CA ASN A 46 6.03 -0.17 -24.56
C ASN A 46 6.80 -0.33 -23.24
N GLN A 47 6.65 0.62 -22.31
CA GLN A 47 7.27 0.56 -20.98
C GLN A 47 6.66 -0.56 -20.13
N ILE A 48 5.33 -0.70 -20.15
CA ILE A 48 4.63 -1.79 -19.47
C ILE A 48 5.02 -3.15 -20.06
N LYS A 49 5.15 -3.22 -21.39
CA LYS A 49 5.64 -4.42 -22.07
C LYS A 49 7.07 -4.75 -21.63
N GLY A 50 7.96 -3.75 -21.54
CA GLY A 50 9.31 -3.93 -21.02
C GLY A 50 9.32 -4.41 -19.56
N TRP A 51 8.42 -3.91 -18.72
CA TRP A 51 8.26 -4.41 -17.36
C TRP A 51 7.78 -5.88 -17.34
N ARG A 52 6.73 -6.23 -18.09
CA ARG A 52 6.16 -7.59 -18.15
C ARG A 52 7.10 -8.62 -18.74
N ASP A 53 7.74 -8.29 -19.86
CA ASP A 53 8.52 -9.25 -20.65
C ASP A 53 9.95 -9.38 -20.13
N LYS A 54 10.44 -8.40 -19.34
CA LYS A 54 11.84 -8.34 -18.90
C LYS A 54 12.00 -8.11 -17.40
N ALA A 55 11.66 -6.94 -16.89
CA ALA A 55 12.03 -6.56 -15.53
C ALA A 55 11.42 -7.48 -14.44
N MET A 56 10.14 -7.83 -14.58
CA MET A 56 9.47 -8.76 -13.67
C MET A 56 10.05 -10.19 -13.77
N PRO A 57 10.17 -10.81 -14.98
CA PRO A 57 10.80 -12.12 -15.11
C PRO A 57 12.26 -12.17 -14.61
N GLU A 58 13.05 -11.13 -14.85
CA GLU A 58 14.46 -11.06 -14.39
C GLU A 58 14.53 -11.09 -12.86
N LEU A 59 13.71 -10.29 -12.16
CA LEU A 59 13.61 -10.35 -10.70
C LEU A 59 13.24 -11.75 -10.22
N LEU A 60 12.18 -12.34 -10.78
CA LEU A 60 11.70 -13.66 -10.38
C LEU A 60 12.73 -14.76 -10.64
N ALA A 61 13.49 -14.67 -11.74
CA ALA A 61 14.56 -15.62 -12.04
C ALA A 61 15.71 -15.52 -11.03
N THR A 62 16.10 -14.31 -10.60
CA THR A 62 17.09 -14.14 -9.53
C THR A 62 16.59 -14.74 -8.22
N VAL A 63 15.32 -14.50 -7.87
CA VAL A 63 14.69 -15.07 -6.67
C VAL A 63 14.70 -16.60 -6.73
N GLU A 64 14.28 -17.20 -7.84
CA GLU A 64 14.25 -18.65 -8.03
C GLU A 64 15.65 -19.27 -7.95
N GLY A 65 16.67 -18.57 -8.47
CA GLY A 65 18.06 -19.01 -8.38
C GLY A 65 18.53 -19.13 -6.93
N TRP A 66 18.29 -18.09 -6.12
CA TRP A 66 18.70 -18.07 -4.72
C TRP A 66 17.86 -18.96 -3.80
N GLN A 67 16.60 -19.22 -4.16
CA GLN A 67 15.74 -20.18 -3.43
C GLN A 67 16.28 -21.63 -3.45
N LYS A 68 17.12 -21.98 -4.44
CA LYS A 68 17.65 -23.34 -4.60
C LYS A 68 18.89 -23.61 -3.74
N ILE A 69 19.49 -22.57 -3.14
CA ILE A 69 20.69 -22.70 -2.33
C ILE A 69 20.33 -23.28 -0.96
N ASP A 70 21.11 -24.27 -0.50
CA ASP A 70 21.09 -24.69 0.90
C ASP A 70 21.85 -23.69 1.76
N TYR A 71 21.14 -22.65 2.16
CA TYR A 71 21.70 -21.53 2.92
C TYR A 71 22.33 -21.95 4.26
N LYS A 72 21.89 -23.07 4.86
CA LYS A 72 22.45 -23.58 6.11
C LYS A 72 23.89 -24.07 5.95
N THR A 73 24.26 -24.55 4.77
CA THR A 73 25.60 -25.08 4.49
C THR A 73 26.44 -24.19 3.58
N ALA A 74 25.82 -23.20 2.93
CA ALA A 74 26.50 -22.22 2.09
C ALA A 74 27.56 -21.41 2.88
N PRO A 75 28.73 -21.08 2.29
CA PRO A 75 29.71 -20.18 2.89
C PRO A 75 29.15 -18.78 3.16
N ASP A 76 29.73 -18.06 4.12
CA ASP A 76 29.27 -16.72 4.50
C ASP A 76 29.31 -15.72 3.31
N GLU A 77 30.32 -15.84 2.45
CA GLU A 77 30.44 -15.02 1.25
C GLU A 77 29.35 -15.32 0.22
N GLU A 78 28.90 -16.56 0.16
CA GLU A 78 27.79 -16.94 -0.71
C GLU A 78 26.46 -16.37 -0.19
N LEU A 79 26.26 -16.36 1.14
CA LEU A 79 25.12 -15.66 1.75
C LEU A 79 25.16 -14.16 1.46
N LEU A 80 26.30 -13.49 1.66
CA LEU A 80 26.45 -12.06 1.38
C LEU A 80 26.25 -11.73 -0.10
N ARG A 81 26.73 -12.60 -1.00
CA ARG A 81 26.49 -12.47 -2.44
C ARG A 81 25.00 -12.54 -2.74
N GLY A 82 24.27 -13.49 -2.16
CA GLY A 82 22.83 -13.62 -2.38
C GLY A 82 22.02 -12.45 -1.84
N ILE A 83 22.36 -11.94 -0.65
CA ILE A 83 21.76 -10.72 -0.10
C ILE A 83 21.97 -9.55 -1.07
N SER A 84 23.19 -9.38 -1.57
CA SER A 84 23.55 -8.28 -2.48
C SER A 84 22.86 -8.39 -3.83
N GLU A 85 22.87 -9.58 -4.45
CA GLU A 85 22.24 -9.81 -5.75
C GLU A 85 20.72 -9.63 -5.70
N LEU A 86 20.05 -10.09 -4.63
CA LEU A 86 18.61 -9.89 -4.45
C LEU A 86 18.26 -8.41 -4.23
N ALA A 87 19.06 -7.67 -3.46
CA ALA A 87 18.87 -6.23 -3.27
C ALA A 87 19.07 -5.46 -4.59
N ILE A 88 20.12 -5.80 -5.35
CA ILE A 88 20.38 -5.22 -6.68
C ILE A 88 19.25 -5.55 -7.64
N ALA A 89 18.77 -6.78 -7.67
CA ALA A 89 17.65 -7.19 -8.52
C ALA A 89 16.36 -6.40 -8.20
N GLY A 90 16.06 -6.17 -6.92
CA GLY A 90 14.94 -5.30 -6.52
C GLY A 90 15.11 -3.85 -7.00
N GLY A 91 16.33 -3.29 -6.89
CA GLY A 91 16.64 -1.96 -7.41
C GLY A 91 16.56 -1.86 -8.93
N GLN A 92 17.04 -2.89 -9.64
CA GLN A 92 16.96 -3.00 -11.09
C GLN A 92 15.52 -3.17 -11.57
N TYR A 93 14.72 -3.97 -10.87
CA TYR A 93 13.27 -4.09 -11.11
C TYR A 93 12.60 -2.71 -11.07
N TRP A 94 12.83 -1.95 -9.99
CA TRP A 94 12.25 -0.62 -9.83
C TRP A 94 12.69 0.36 -10.92
N SER A 95 13.99 0.36 -11.21
CA SER A 95 14.61 1.31 -12.15
C SER A 95 14.37 0.95 -13.61
N SER A 96 14.15 -0.34 -13.93
CA SER A 96 13.94 -0.86 -15.27
C SER A 96 12.45 -0.99 -15.57
N ASN A 97 11.75 0.15 -15.60
CA ASN A 97 10.35 0.31 -16.03
C ASN A 97 9.25 0.02 -15.00
N ALA A 98 9.51 -0.59 -13.85
CA ALA A 98 8.48 -0.74 -12.82
C ALA A 98 8.05 0.63 -12.25
N SER A 99 9.00 1.52 -11.97
CA SER A 99 8.72 2.90 -11.53
C SER A 99 7.94 3.71 -12.58
N HIS A 100 8.30 3.61 -13.86
CA HIS A 100 7.53 4.22 -14.96
C HIS A 100 6.11 3.65 -15.00
N THR A 101 5.98 2.32 -14.95
CA THR A 101 4.70 1.61 -15.01
C THR A 101 3.77 2.00 -13.85
N PHE A 102 4.31 2.09 -12.64
CA PHE A 102 3.60 2.62 -11.47
C PHE A 102 3.23 4.10 -11.65
N GLY A 103 4.15 4.90 -12.19
CA GLY A 103 3.96 6.31 -12.50
C GLY A 103 2.85 6.58 -13.50
N VAL A 104 2.70 5.75 -14.54
CA VAL A 104 1.60 5.85 -15.52
C VAL A 104 0.25 5.73 -14.82
N ALA A 105 0.04 4.70 -14.02
CA ALA A 105 -1.23 4.50 -13.30
C ALA A 105 -1.55 5.66 -12.35
N LYS A 106 -0.53 6.18 -11.66
CA LYS A 106 -0.67 7.37 -10.79
C LYS A 106 -1.05 8.61 -11.60
N SER A 107 -0.40 8.81 -12.74
CA SER A 107 -0.60 10.00 -13.57
C SER A 107 -1.94 10.01 -14.27
N THR A 108 -2.41 8.86 -14.76
CA THR A 108 -3.72 8.81 -15.43
C THR A 108 -4.86 9.05 -14.43
N ASP A 109 -4.76 8.49 -13.22
CA ASP A 109 -5.68 8.80 -12.12
C ASP A 109 -5.67 10.30 -11.77
N ASP A 110 -4.49 10.90 -11.60
CA ASP A 110 -4.36 12.35 -11.30
C ASP A 110 -4.93 13.24 -12.42
N GLN A 111 -4.84 12.82 -13.69
CA GLN A 111 -5.46 13.52 -14.82
C GLN A 111 -6.99 13.45 -14.76
N LEU A 112 -7.57 12.29 -14.47
CA LEU A 112 -9.02 12.15 -14.30
C LEU A 112 -9.52 12.97 -13.10
N GLN A 113 -8.84 12.87 -11.96
CA GLN A 113 -9.19 13.63 -10.76
C GLN A 113 -9.06 15.14 -10.98
N THR A 114 -8.03 15.59 -11.70
CA THR A 114 -7.85 17.00 -12.04
C THR A 114 -8.95 17.49 -12.98
N PHE A 115 -9.30 16.70 -13.99
CA PHE A 115 -10.38 17.04 -14.92
C PHE A 115 -11.70 17.23 -14.17
N LEU A 116 -12.06 16.29 -13.28
CA LEU A 116 -13.27 16.37 -12.47
C LEU A 116 -13.28 17.63 -11.59
N ARG A 117 -12.16 17.95 -10.93
CA ARG A 117 -12.05 19.14 -10.08
C ARG A 117 -12.16 20.45 -10.87
N GLU A 118 -11.58 20.50 -12.07
CA GLU A 118 -11.55 21.73 -12.89
C GLU A 118 -12.88 21.98 -13.61
N ASN A 119 -13.61 20.93 -14.00
CA ASN A 119 -14.83 21.06 -14.79
C ASN A 119 -16.13 20.85 -13.97
N LEU A 120 -16.05 20.18 -12.82
CA LEU A 120 -17.19 19.87 -11.95
C LEU A 120 -16.87 20.16 -10.45
N PRO A 121 -16.40 21.37 -10.09
CA PRO A 121 -15.91 21.68 -8.75
C PRO A 121 -16.98 21.53 -7.66
N ASP A 122 -18.24 21.82 -7.98
CA ASP A 122 -19.37 21.84 -7.03
C ASP A 122 -20.02 20.46 -6.84
N HIS A 123 -19.58 19.46 -7.60
CA HIS A 123 -20.17 18.11 -7.59
C HIS A 123 -19.35 17.11 -6.77
N HIS A 124 -18.16 17.50 -6.28
CA HIS A 124 -17.32 16.68 -5.40
C HIS A 124 -16.96 15.28 -5.96
N PHE A 125 -16.94 15.12 -7.29
CA PHE A 125 -16.52 13.86 -7.91
C PHE A 125 -15.05 13.55 -7.60
N THR A 126 -14.81 12.28 -7.28
CA THR A 126 -13.45 11.73 -7.20
C THR A 126 -13.25 10.68 -8.27
N SER A 127 -12.02 10.53 -8.76
CA SER A 127 -11.67 9.48 -9.71
C SER A 127 -12.04 8.08 -9.20
N GLY A 128 -11.98 7.85 -7.88
CA GLY A 128 -12.38 6.59 -7.25
C GLY A 128 -13.82 6.16 -7.52
N HIS A 129 -14.75 7.10 -7.76
CA HIS A 129 -16.13 6.79 -8.15
C HIS A 129 -16.17 6.04 -9.50
N PHE A 130 -15.22 6.33 -10.39
CA PHE A 130 -15.13 5.74 -11.73
C PHE A 130 -14.21 4.51 -11.76
N LEU A 131 -13.18 4.48 -10.91
CA LEU A 131 -12.11 3.47 -10.97
C LEU A 131 -12.32 2.25 -10.07
N SER A 132 -13.35 2.24 -9.23
CA SER A 132 -13.61 1.12 -8.31
C SER A 132 -13.93 -0.20 -9.01
N GLY A 133 -13.59 -1.33 -8.37
CA GLY A 133 -14.00 -2.68 -8.80
C GLY A 133 -13.20 -3.29 -9.96
N PHE A 134 -11.97 -2.85 -10.19
CA PHE A 134 -11.04 -3.51 -11.11
C PHE A 134 -10.45 -4.75 -10.44
N LYS A 135 -10.20 -5.82 -11.21
CA LYS A 135 -9.51 -7.01 -10.69
C LYS A 135 -8.06 -6.68 -10.36
N SER A 136 -7.59 -7.16 -9.21
CA SER A 136 -6.25 -6.88 -8.73
C SER A 136 -5.69 -7.98 -7.83
N LYS A 137 -4.36 -8.01 -7.66
CA LYS A 137 -3.69 -8.95 -6.75
C LYS A 137 -4.14 -8.80 -5.30
N THR A 138 -4.47 -7.58 -4.87
CA THR A 138 -5.00 -7.32 -3.54
C THR A 138 -6.39 -7.91 -3.36
N LEU A 139 -7.28 -7.75 -4.34
CA LEU A 139 -8.61 -8.35 -4.29
C LEU A 139 -8.54 -9.88 -4.35
N GLU A 140 -7.67 -10.44 -5.20
CA GLU A 140 -7.41 -11.89 -5.24
C GLU A 140 -6.96 -12.41 -3.86
N ALA A 141 -6.05 -11.69 -3.18
CA ALA A 141 -5.62 -12.04 -1.83
C ALA A 141 -6.79 -12.02 -0.84
N ASN A 142 -7.60 -10.95 -0.86
CA ASN A 142 -8.76 -10.82 0.00
C ASN A 142 -9.81 -11.93 -0.25
N GLU A 143 -10.06 -12.29 -1.51
CA GLU A 143 -10.94 -13.41 -1.86
C GLU A 143 -10.39 -14.77 -1.37
N HIS A 144 -9.08 -15.00 -1.49
CA HIS A 144 -8.43 -16.19 -0.94
C HIS A 144 -8.59 -16.26 0.57
N MET A 145 -8.33 -15.16 1.29
CA MET A 145 -8.52 -15.09 2.74
C MET A 145 -9.96 -15.37 3.14
N TYR A 146 -10.92 -14.78 2.41
CA TYR A 146 -12.34 -14.99 2.65
C TYR A 146 -12.77 -16.45 2.47
N LYS A 147 -12.20 -17.17 1.51
CA LYS A 147 -12.46 -18.62 1.35
C LYS A 147 -11.96 -19.41 2.56
N ILE A 148 -10.78 -19.07 3.09
CA ILE A 148 -10.24 -19.68 4.32
C ILE A 148 -11.18 -19.38 5.50
N ALA A 149 -11.61 -18.13 5.64
CA ALA A 149 -12.55 -17.74 6.69
C ALA A 149 -13.87 -18.52 6.61
N LYS A 150 -14.40 -18.77 5.40
CA LYS A 150 -15.61 -19.59 5.20
C LYS A 150 -15.43 -21.06 5.53
N GLN A 151 -14.24 -21.62 5.29
CA GLN A 151 -13.92 -22.99 5.73
C GLN A 151 -13.93 -23.08 7.26
N ILE A 152 -13.31 -22.12 7.94
CA ILE A 152 -13.30 -22.05 9.41
C ILE A 152 -14.73 -21.87 9.96
N GLN A 153 -15.52 -20.97 9.37
CA GLN A 153 -16.91 -20.74 9.79
C GLN A 153 -17.85 -21.95 9.60
N ALA A 154 -17.46 -22.91 8.75
CA ALA A 154 -18.26 -24.12 8.51
C ALA A 154 -18.10 -25.19 9.61
N ASP A 155 -17.11 -25.03 10.49
CA ASP A 155 -16.81 -25.94 11.60
C ASP A 155 -16.83 -25.16 12.92
N GLU A 156 -17.71 -25.56 13.85
CA GLU A 156 -17.93 -24.85 15.11
C GLU A 156 -16.68 -24.87 16.02
N ALA A 157 -15.95 -26.00 16.05
CA ALA A 157 -14.75 -26.13 16.87
C ALA A 157 -13.61 -25.27 16.32
N LEU A 158 -13.42 -25.23 14.99
CA LEU A 158 -12.44 -24.36 14.36
C LEU A 158 -12.81 -22.87 14.49
N TYR A 159 -14.09 -22.53 14.39
CA TYR A 159 -14.58 -21.18 14.62
C TYR A 159 -14.24 -20.70 16.04
N GLU A 160 -14.59 -21.48 17.06
CA GLU A 160 -14.28 -21.15 18.46
C GLU A 160 -12.78 -20.99 18.66
N LEU A 161 -11.98 -21.96 18.19
CA LEU A 161 -10.53 -21.93 18.27
C LEU A 161 -9.95 -20.63 17.71
N VAL A 162 -10.36 -20.21 16.51
CA VAL A 162 -9.82 -19.02 15.84
C VAL A 162 -10.27 -17.73 16.54
N VAL A 163 -11.53 -17.63 16.97
CA VAL A 163 -12.06 -16.42 17.59
C VAL A 163 -11.50 -16.21 19.01
N THR A 164 -11.19 -17.28 19.75
CA THR A 164 -10.65 -17.15 21.11
C THR A 164 -9.12 -17.10 21.16
N THR A 165 -8.42 -17.63 20.16
CA THR A 165 -6.96 -17.71 20.19
C THR A 165 -6.32 -16.37 19.80
N PRO A 166 -5.29 -15.89 20.52
CA PRO A 166 -4.48 -14.74 20.10
C PRO A 166 -3.76 -15.02 18.78
N PRO A 167 -3.68 -14.06 17.82
CA PRO A 167 -3.08 -14.30 16.50
C PRO A 167 -1.67 -14.90 16.52
N LYS A 168 -0.82 -14.49 17.48
CA LYS A 168 0.54 -15.03 17.66
C LYS A 168 0.58 -16.53 17.98
N GLN A 169 -0.49 -17.09 18.55
CA GLN A 169 -0.57 -18.51 18.93
C GLN A 169 -1.45 -19.31 17.95
N MET A 170 -2.16 -18.62 17.05
CA MET A 170 -3.21 -19.20 16.24
C MET A 170 -2.71 -20.26 15.27
N MET A 171 -1.57 -20.04 14.59
CA MET A 171 -1.04 -21.03 13.65
C MET A 171 -0.67 -22.34 14.34
N ASN A 172 0.00 -22.25 15.50
CA ASN A 172 0.35 -23.43 16.31
C ASN A 172 -0.91 -24.13 16.84
N ALA A 173 -1.90 -23.36 17.32
CA ALA A 173 -3.16 -23.93 17.78
C ALA A 173 -3.91 -24.67 16.67
N LEU A 174 -3.95 -24.10 15.46
CA LEU A 174 -4.50 -24.75 14.27
C LEU A 174 -3.70 -26.03 13.96
N GLN A 175 -2.38 -25.99 13.85
CA GLN A 175 -1.56 -27.16 13.53
C GLN A 175 -1.75 -28.37 14.47
N ASN A 176 -2.14 -28.13 15.72
CA ASN A 176 -2.39 -29.19 16.71
C ASN A 176 -3.86 -29.66 16.78
N HIS A 177 -4.78 -29.02 16.05
CA HIS A 177 -6.19 -29.40 16.02
C HIS A 177 -6.43 -30.51 14.97
N PRO A 178 -7.13 -31.62 15.30
CA PRO A 178 -7.28 -32.77 14.40
C PRO A 178 -7.96 -32.42 13.07
N ASP A 179 -8.94 -31.53 13.09
CA ASP A 179 -9.77 -31.20 11.91
C ASP A 179 -9.25 -29.99 11.10
N SER A 180 -8.14 -29.36 11.52
CA SER A 180 -7.66 -28.12 10.88
C SER A 180 -6.81 -28.35 9.63
N GLY A 181 -6.45 -29.59 9.30
CA GLY A 181 -5.51 -29.91 8.21
C GLY A 181 -5.78 -29.18 6.90
N PRO A 182 -7.04 -29.14 6.40
CA PRO A 182 -7.38 -28.35 5.21
C PRO A 182 -7.17 -26.84 5.37
N VAL A 183 -7.51 -26.28 6.54
CA VAL A 183 -7.34 -24.85 6.85
C VAL A 183 -5.86 -24.48 6.96
N VAL A 184 -5.05 -25.29 7.65
CA VAL A 184 -3.60 -25.12 7.76
C VAL A 184 -2.97 -25.09 6.37
N LYS A 185 -3.30 -26.07 5.52
CA LYS A 185 -2.82 -26.12 4.14
C LYS A 185 -3.24 -24.88 3.34
N ALA A 186 -4.47 -24.41 3.50
CA ALA A 186 -4.95 -23.23 2.79
C ALA A 186 -4.23 -21.95 3.24
N ILE A 187 -3.89 -21.82 4.53
CA ILE A 187 -3.08 -20.71 5.06
C ILE A 187 -1.64 -20.79 4.52
N GLU A 188 -1.04 -21.97 4.48
CA GLU A 188 0.30 -22.17 3.92
C GLU A 188 0.35 -21.83 2.42
N GLU A 189 -0.66 -22.25 1.65
CA GLU A 189 -0.82 -21.87 0.24
C GLU A 189 -0.99 -20.36 0.07
N TYR A 190 -1.75 -19.71 0.96
CA TYR A 190 -1.86 -18.26 0.99
C TYR A 190 -0.50 -17.60 1.22
N LEU A 191 0.24 -18.03 2.26
CA LEU A 191 1.54 -17.46 2.62
C LEU A 191 2.57 -17.68 1.51
N LYS A 192 2.50 -18.79 0.77
CA LYS A 192 3.36 -19.02 -0.39
C LYS A 192 3.16 -17.99 -1.51
N ILE A 193 1.93 -17.50 -1.70
CA ILE A 193 1.59 -16.55 -2.76
C ILE A 193 1.76 -15.11 -2.29
N TYR A 194 1.31 -14.79 -1.07
CA TYR A 194 1.17 -13.42 -0.58
C TYR A 194 2.10 -13.10 0.61
N GLY A 195 2.77 -14.10 1.19
CA GLY A 195 3.57 -13.94 2.39
C GLY A 195 4.83 -13.10 2.21
N HIS A 196 5.20 -12.76 0.98
CA HIS A 196 6.26 -11.80 0.69
C HIS A 196 5.84 -10.33 0.83
N LEU A 197 4.54 -10.04 0.98
CA LEU A 197 4.02 -8.67 1.03
C LEU A 197 4.28 -8.08 2.42
N GLY A 198 5.34 -7.27 2.54
CA GLY A 198 5.69 -6.59 3.79
C GLY A 198 4.68 -5.52 4.21
N TYR A 199 4.63 -5.24 5.52
CA TYR A 199 3.79 -4.19 6.10
C TYR A 199 4.34 -2.77 5.90
N SER A 200 5.63 -2.69 5.62
CA SER A 200 6.40 -1.50 5.27
C SER A 200 7.15 -1.74 3.96
N LEU A 201 7.71 -0.68 3.37
CA LEU A 201 8.66 -0.81 2.27
C LEU A 201 10.11 -0.95 2.76
N ASP A 202 10.29 -1.64 3.88
CA ASP A 202 11.58 -1.83 4.54
C ASP A 202 11.75 -3.32 4.90
N PHE A 203 12.70 -3.99 4.25
CA PHE A 203 12.95 -5.41 4.47
C PHE A 203 13.58 -5.72 5.83
N VAL A 204 13.87 -4.73 6.67
CA VAL A 204 14.25 -4.98 8.08
C VAL A 204 13.07 -5.54 8.88
N GLU A 205 11.84 -5.16 8.53
CA GLU A 205 10.64 -5.64 9.20
C GLU A 205 10.29 -7.08 8.76
N SER A 206 9.75 -7.88 9.69
CA SER A 206 9.34 -9.25 9.41
C SER A 206 8.21 -9.33 8.39
N LEU A 207 8.28 -10.32 7.50
CA LEU A 207 7.27 -10.59 6.49
C LEU A 207 6.20 -11.55 7.03
N PRO A 208 4.98 -11.55 6.45
CA PRO A 208 3.93 -12.49 6.86
C PRO A 208 4.33 -13.96 6.74
N ILE A 209 5.23 -14.32 5.82
CA ILE A 209 5.75 -15.70 5.71
C ILE A 209 6.62 -16.11 6.90
N GLU A 210 7.23 -15.15 7.61
CA GLU A 210 8.04 -15.38 8.82
C GLU A 210 7.18 -15.26 10.09
N ASP A 211 6.36 -14.20 10.18
CA ASP A 211 5.40 -13.97 11.25
C ASP A 211 4.01 -13.70 10.67
N PRO A 212 3.12 -14.72 10.61
CA PRO A 212 1.78 -14.55 10.06
C PRO A 212 0.81 -13.88 11.03
N SER A 213 1.22 -13.44 12.23
CA SER A 213 0.30 -12.95 13.27
C SER A 213 -0.60 -11.80 12.81
N GLY A 214 -0.06 -10.83 12.07
CA GLY A 214 -0.86 -9.72 11.52
C GLY A 214 -1.91 -10.20 10.51
N LEU A 215 -1.53 -11.17 9.67
CA LEU A 215 -2.43 -11.81 8.71
C LEU A 215 -3.52 -12.65 9.40
N LEU A 216 -3.15 -13.38 10.44
CA LEU A 216 -4.07 -14.19 11.24
C LEU A 216 -5.05 -13.33 12.03
N SER A 217 -4.64 -12.12 12.43
CA SER A 217 -5.56 -11.13 13.01
C SER A 217 -6.63 -10.71 12.00
N THR A 218 -6.22 -10.41 10.77
CA THR A 218 -7.14 -10.17 9.65
C THR A 218 -8.11 -11.33 9.42
N LEU A 219 -7.59 -12.56 9.38
CA LEU A 219 -8.41 -13.76 9.20
C LEU A 219 -9.42 -13.92 10.33
N LYS A 220 -8.99 -13.74 11.58
CA LYS A 220 -9.85 -13.78 12.78
C LYS A 220 -11.01 -12.81 12.67
N THR A 221 -10.74 -11.58 12.26
CA THR A 221 -11.78 -10.56 12.05
C THR A 221 -12.80 -10.98 10.99
N MET A 222 -12.34 -11.54 9.86
CA MET A 222 -13.23 -12.08 8.83
C MET A 222 -14.05 -13.28 9.31
N VAL A 223 -13.45 -14.17 10.12
CA VAL A 223 -14.16 -15.30 10.72
C VAL A 223 -15.26 -14.81 11.67
N ALA A 224 -14.98 -13.80 12.48
CA ALA A 224 -15.97 -13.21 13.40
C ALA A 224 -17.12 -12.52 12.65
N ALA A 225 -16.84 -11.86 11.52
CA ALA A 225 -17.83 -11.13 10.72
C ALA A 225 -18.65 -12.08 9.80
N LYS A 226 -19.67 -12.75 10.35
CA LYS A 226 -20.49 -13.74 9.59
C LYS A 226 -21.15 -13.17 8.33
N ASP A 227 -21.52 -11.89 8.32
CA ASP A 227 -22.20 -11.21 7.21
C ASP A 227 -21.27 -10.61 6.15
N TYR A 228 -19.95 -10.61 6.41
CA TYR A 228 -18.95 -10.13 5.47
C TYR A 228 -18.99 -10.96 4.19
N ASN A 229 -19.00 -10.27 3.04
CA ASN A 229 -18.89 -10.91 1.73
C ASN A 229 -18.24 -9.92 0.76
N PRO A 230 -17.02 -10.20 0.25
CA PRO A 230 -16.31 -9.31 -0.66
C PRO A 230 -17.11 -9.00 -1.94
N LYS A 231 -17.94 -9.94 -2.43
CA LYS A 231 -18.79 -9.72 -3.61
C LYS A 231 -19.86 -8.65 -3.39
N LYS A 232 -20.32 -8.42 -2.15
CA LYS A 232 -21.26 -7.33 -1.87
C LYS A 232 -20.60 -5.98 -2.15
N HIS A 233 -19.34 -5.82 -1.81
CA HIS A 233 -18.58 -4.60 -2.08
C HIS A 233 -18.41 -4.36 -3.58
N GLU A 234 -18.12 -5.40 -4.37
CA GLU A 234 -18.03 -5.30 -5.83
C GLU A 234 -19.35 -4.82 -6.46
N ILE A 235 -20.49 -5.37 -6.01
CA ILE A 235 -21.81 -4.98 -6.52
C ILE A 235 -22.13 -3.52 -6.18
N VAL A 236 -21.83 -3.10 -4.94
CA VAL A 236 -22.05 -1.71 -4.50
C VAL A 236 -21.14 -0.75 -5.28
N ALA A 237 -19.87 -1.10 -5.47
CA ALA A 237 -18.92 -0.33 -6.25
C ALA A 237 -19.38 -0.17 -7.72
N ALA A 238 -19.83 -1.27 -8.35
CA ALA A 238 -20.37 -1.24 -9.70
C ALA A 238 -21.58 -0.31 -9.83
N ARG A 239 -22.53 -0.36 -8.88
CA ARG A 239 -23.71 0.52 -8.87
C ARG A 239 -23.33 1.99 -8.71
N LYS A 240 -22.41 2.30 -7.77
CA LYS A 240 -21.92 3.68 -7.57
C LYS A 240 -21.26 4.22 -8.84
N ARG A 241 -20.48 3.39 -9.54
CA ARG A 241 -19.85 3.76 -10.81
C ARG A 241 -20.88 4.01 -11.91
N GLU A 242 -21.87 3.14 -12.06
CA GLU A 242 -22.97 3.34 -13.02
C GLU A 242 -23.72 4.64 -12.76
N GLN A 243 -24.04 4.93 -11.50
CA GLN A 243 -24.69 6.19 -11.11
C GLN A 243 -23.80 7.40 -11.43
N ALA A 244 -22.51 7.37 -11.09
CA ALA A 244 -21.59 8.45 -11.39
C ALA A 244 -21.47 8.69 -12.91
N MET A 245 -21.46 7.63 -13.72
CA MET A 245 -21.47 7.75 -15.18
C MET A 245 -22.74 8.43 -15.70
N GLN A 246 -23.92 8.06 -15.18
CA GLN A 246 -25.19 8.69 -15.55
C GLN A 246 -25.24 10.18 -15.18
N GLU A 247 -24.69 10.55 -14.03
CA GLU A 247 -24.60 11.96 -13.62
C GLU A 247 -23.66 12.75 -14.54
N ILE A 248 -22.52 12.17 -14.95
CA ILE A 248 -21.62 12.81 -15.92
C ILE A 248 -22.31 13.06 -17.27
N GLU A 249 -23.10 12.12 -17.76
CA GLU A 249 -23.89 12.30 -19.01
C GLU A 249 -24.90 13.45 -18.93
N GLN A 250 -25.34 13.83 -17.73
CA GLN A 250 -26.24 14.96 -17.51
C GLN A 250 -25.50 16.29 -17.32
N LEU A 251 -24.27 16.24 -16.82
CA LEU A 251 -23.50 17.41 -16.40
C LEU A 251 -22.51 17.90 -17.47
N LEU A 252 -21.98 17.00 -18.30
CA LEU A 252 -21.02 17.34 -19.34
C LEU A 252 -21.62 17.12 -20.72
N ASP A 253 -21.32 18.03 -21.63
CA ASP A 253 -21.67 17.90 -23.04
C ASP A 253 -20.46 18.19 -23.96
N GLY A 254 -20.69 18.02 -25.26
CA GLY A 254 -19.74 18.41 -26.30
C GLY A 254 -18.30 17.95 -26.03
N LEU A 255 -17.36 18.90 -26.09
CA LEU A 255 -15.94 18.60 -25.93
C LEU A 255 -15.59 18.08 -24.53
N GLN A 256 -16.18 18.65 -23.48
CA GLN A 256 -15.88 18.26 -22.09
C GLN A 256 -16.31 16.82 -21.82
N TYR A 257 -17.47 16.41 -22.32
CA TYR A 257 -17.92 15.02 -22.23
C TYR A 257 -16.93 14.06 -22.90
N TRP A 258 -16.45 14.37 -24.11
CA TRP A 258 -15.51 13.51 -24.81
C TRP A 258 -14.10 13.52 -24.20
N GLN A 259 -13.67 14.63 -23.62
CA GLN A 259 -12.44 14.70 -22.81
C GLN A 259 -12.57 13.81 -21.57
N PHE A 260 -13.71 13.83 -20.87
CA PHE A 260 -14.00 12.91 -19.78
C PHE A 260 -13.94 11.45 -20.24
N CYS A 261 -14.67 11.08 -21.31
CA CYS A 261 -14.68 9.71 -21.83
C CYS A 261 -13.27 9.22 -22.15
N TYR A 262 -12.44 10.08 -22.77
CA TYR A 262 -11.05 9.77 -23.03
C TYR A 262 -10.25 9.54 -21.74
N ARG A 263 -10.34 10.43 -20.74
CA ARG A 263 -9.62 10.28 -19.47
C ARG A 263 -10.07 9.07 -18.67
N ASN A 264 -11.36 8.79 -18.66
CA ASN A 264 -11.90 7.60 -18.02
C ASN A 264 -11.34 6.33 -18.68
N TRP A 265 -11.40 6.24 -20.01
CA TRP A 265 -10.79 5.14 -20.77
C TRP A 265 -9.28 5.02 -20.53
N PHE A 266 -8.57 6.15 -20.60
CA PHE A 266 -7.11 6.21 -20.48
C PHE A 266 -6.65 5.75 -19.11
N THR A 267 -7.40 6.11 -18.07
CA THR A 267 -7.13 5.66 -16.70
C THR A 267 -7.42 4.17 -16.56
N HIS A 268 -8.60 3.69 -16.97
CA HIS A 268 -8.92 2.25 -16.93
C HIS A 268 -7.92 1.36 -17.69
N ARG A 269 -7.29 1.90 -18.75
CA ARG A 269 -6.27 1.18 -19.50
C ARG A 269 -5.03 0.84 -18.68
N PHE A 270 -4.67 1.68 -17.71
CA PHE A 270 -3.40 1.54 -16.97
C PHE A 270 -3.58 1.37 -15.47
N TYR A 271 -4.75 1.69 -14.90
CA TYR A 271 -4.93 1.80 -13.46
C TYR A 271 -4.54 0.55 -12.67
N PHE A 272 -4.92 -0.64 -13.16
CA PHE A 272 -4.69 -1.92 -12.49
C PHE A 272 -3.21 -2.26 -12.31
N ILE A 273 -2.33 -1.77 -13.18
CA ILE A 273 -0.93 -2.22 -13.25
C ILE A 273 -0.11 -1.85 -12.02
N ARG A 274 -0.52 -0.80 -11.29
CA ARG A 274 0.16 -0.37 -10.06
C ARG A 274 0.18 -1.45 -9.00
N GLU A 275 -0.89 -2.24 -8.91
CA GLU A 275 -0.98 -3.31 -7.92
C GLU A 275 -0.08 -4.48 -8.29
N ASP A 276 -0.02 -4.85 -9.58
CA ASP A 276 0.90 -5.88 -10.03
C ASP A 276 2.35 -5.46 -9.81
N VAL A 277 2.71 -4.21 -10.13
CA VAL A 277 4.06 -3.69 -9.86
C VAL A 277 4.41 -3.78 -8.37
N MET A 278 3.52 -3.33 -7.49
CA MET A 278 3.78 -3.39 -6.05
C MET A 278 3.81 -4.81 -5.52
N PHE A 279 3.00 -5.72 -6.08
CA PHE A 279 2.96 -7.11 -5.69
C PHE A 279 4.32 -7.80 -5.86
N TYR A 280 4.99 -7.59 -7.00
CA TYR A 280 6.28 -8.22 -7.28
C TYR A 280 7.47 -7.47 -6.66
N LEU A 281 7.32 -6.20 -6.28
CA LEU A 281 8.44 -5.39 -5.75
C LEU A 281 9.16 -6.06 -4.56
N THR A 282 8.41 -6.76 -3.70
CA THR A 282 8.94 -7.36 -2.47
C THR A 282 9.23 -8.86 -2.61
N SER A 283 9.10 -9.43 -3.81
CA SER A 283 9.19 -10.89 -4.01
C SER A 283 10.55 -11.50 -3.65
N GLY A 284 11.62 -10.71 -3.70
CA GLY A 284 12.96 -11.15 -3.30
C GLY A 284 13.26 -11.07 -1.81
N TRP A 285 12.41 -10.38 -1.03
CA TRP A 285 12.68 -10.13 0.38
C TRP A 285 12.65 -11.39 1.25
N PRO A 286 11.75 -12.39 1.06
CA PRO A 286 11.79 -13.60 1.85
C PRO A 286 13.14 -14.32 1.77
N VAL A 287 13.68 -14.45 0.56
CA VAL A 287 14.98 -15.12 0.33
C VAL A 287 16.11 -14.27 0.88
N LEU A 288 16.09 -12.95 0.62
CA LEU A 288 17.10 -12.03 1.12
C LEU A 288 17.18 -12.09 2.65
N ARG A 289 16.03 -12.00 3.33
CA ARG A 289 15.95 -12.03 4.80
C ARG A 289 16.39 -13.39 5.34
N LEU A 290 16.03 -14.49 4.70
CA LEU A 290 16.47 -15.82 5.10
C LEU A 290 18.00 -15.97 5.02
N LEU A 291 18.64 -15.48 3.95
CA LEU A 291 20.10 -15.48 3.83
C LEU A 291 20.75 -14.53 4.86
N ALA A 292 20.16 -13.35 5.06
CA ALA A 292 20.65 -12.35 6.01
C ALA A 292 20.57 -12.84 7.46
N LEU A 293 19.44 -13.40 7.88
CA LEU A 293 19.25 -13.90 9.24
C LEU A 293 20.16 -15.10 9.54
N GLU A 294 20.39 -15.99 8.57
CA GLU A 294 21.38 -17.06 8.72
C GLU A 294 22.79 -16.51 8.93
N LEU A 295 23.20 -15.53 8.12
CA LEU A 295 24.50 -14.87 8.33
C LEU A 295 24.52 -14.12 9.67
N GLY A 296 23.39 -13.56 10.09
CA GLY A 296 23.23 -12.89 11.37
C GLY A 296 23.47 -13.84 12.55
N GLU A 297 22.82 -15.01 12.55
CA GLU A 297 23.03 -16.07 13.55
C GLU A 297 24.52 -16.44 13.65
N ARG A 298 25.18 -16.65 12.51
CA ARG A 298 26.62 -16.97 12.46
C ARG A 298 27.51 -15.88 13.03
N LEU A 299 27.11 -14.61 12.92
CA LEU A 299 27.81 -13.47 13.50
C LEU A 299 27.51 -13.29 14.99
N VAL A 300 26.34 -13.71 15.47
CA VAL A 300 26.02 -13.82 16.90
C VAL A 300 26.89 -14.89 17.56
N ASP A 301 27.05 -16.06 16.92
CA ASP A 301 27.84 -17.18 17.46
C ASP A 301 29.27 -16.78 17.82
N VAL A 302 29.89 -15.92 17.02
CA VAL A 302 31.25 -15.40 17.27
C VAL A 302 31.27 -14.07 18.04
N GLY A 303 30.12 -13.56 18.49
CA GLY A 303 30.02 -12.36 19.30
C GLY A 303 30.25 -11.03 18.55
N THR A 304 30.03 -11.00 17.23
CA THR A 304 30.16 -9.76 16.44
C THR A 304 28.92 -8.87 16.57
N ILE A 305 27.72 -9.44 16.66
CA ILE A 305 26.45 -8.72 16.86
C ILE A 305 25.64 -9.36 17.99
N ASN A 306 24.60 -8.68 18.50
CA ASN A 306 23.86 -9.15 19.68
C ASN A 306 22.72 -10.10 19.32
N ILE A 307 22.04 -9.83 18.21
CA ILE A 307 20.91 -10.62 17.69
C ILE A 307 21.00 -10.71 16.16
N PRO A 308 20.41 -11.74 15.52
CA PRO A 308 20.52 -11.93 14.07
C PRO A 308 20.08 -10.71 13.24
N ASP A 309 18.99 -10.05 13.67
CA ASP A 309 18.44 -8.84 13.04
C ASP A 309 19.40 -7.64 13.00
N ASP A 310 20.45 -7.64 13.84
CA ASP A 310 21.45 -6.57 13.82
C ASP A 310 22.22 -6.53 12.50
N ILE A 311 22.20 -7.61 11.71
CA ILE A 311 22.82 -7.66 10.38
C ILE A 311 22.30 -6.56 9.44
N PHE A 312 21.02 -6.17 9.58
CA PHE A 312 20.42 -5.14 8.72
C PHE A 312 20.95 -3.72 9.01
N TYR A 313 21.74 -3.56 10.07
CA TYR A 313 22.36 -2.29 10.45
C TYR A 313 23.84 -2.22 10.09
N LEU A 314 24.36 -3.18 9.32
CA LEU A 314 25.72 -3.19 8.80
C LEU A 314 25.73 -3.03 7.27
N GLY A 315 26.66 -2.22 6.77
CA GLY A 315 26.92 -2.06 5.33
C GLY A 315 27.78 -3.19 4.76
N THR A 316 27.87 -3.30 3.43
CA THR A 316 28.60 -4.38 2.75
C THR A 316 30.07 -4.48 3.17
N GLU A 317 30.76 -3.35 3.36
CA GLU A 317 32.17 -3.34 3.82
C GLU A 317 32.30 -3.87 5.26
N GLU A 318 31.36 -3.50 6.12
CA GLU A 318 31.33 -3.94 7.51
C GLU A 318 31.03 -5.44 7.61
N LEU A 319 30.05 -5.92 6.84
CA LEU A 319 29.75 -7.36 6.71
C LEU A 319 30.95 -8.14 6.17
N THR A 320 31.65 -7.61 5.17
CA THR A 320 32.86 -8.24 4.63
C THR A 320 33.96 -8.35 5.69
N LYS A 321 34.16 -7.30 6.51
CA LYS A 321 35.09 -7.33 7.64
C LYS A 321 34.67 -8.37 8.69
N ALA A 322 33.39 -8.44 9.04
CA ALA A 322 32.84 -9.40 9.99
C ALA A 322 33.03 -10.85 9.52
N ILE A 323 32.76 -11.14 8.24
CA ILE A 323 32.96 -12.45 7.63
C ILE A 323 34.44 -12.85 7.68
N ASN A 324 35.36 -11.93 7.34
CA ASN A 324 36.79 -12.22 7.38
C ASN A 324 37.29 -12.47 8.81
N ALA A 325 36.79 -11.72 9.80
CA ALA A 325 37.11 -11.98 11.21
C ALA A 325 36.59 -13.35 11.67
N ARG A 326 35.35 -13.71 11.28
CA ARG A 326 34.74 -15.00 11.60
C ARG A 326 35.53 -16.20 11.06
N LYS A 327 36.13 -16.10 9.86
CA LYS A 327 37.03 -17.15 9.33
C LYS A 327 38.21 -17.46 10.23
N GLU A 328 38.64 -16.47 11.02
CA GLU A 328 39.72 -16.60 12.00
C GLU A 328 39.18 -16.88 13.42
N ASP A 329 37.89 -17.21 13.56
CA ASP A 329 37.18 -17.40 14.83
C ASP A 329 37.25 -16.16 15.75
N LYS A 330 37.16 -14.96 15.14
CA LYS A 330 37.22 -13.67 15.83
C LYS A 330 35.95 -12.86 15.67
N ALA A 331 35.60 -12.15 16.75
CA ALA A 331 34.57 -11.13 16.76
C ALA A 331 35.08 -9.80 16.17
N VAL A 332 34.16 -9.01 15.62
CA VAL A 332 34.32 -7.56 15.48
C VAL A 332 33.45 -6.90 16.55
N SER A 333 33.92 -6.95 17.80
CA SER A 333 33.08 -6.65 18.98
C SER A 333 32.54 -5.21 19.00
N GLU A 334 33.21 -4.26 18.34
CA GLU A 334 32.70 -2.90 18.20
C GLU A 334 31.36 -2.82 17.45
N TYR A 335 30.99 -3.86 16.69
CA TYR A 335 29.74 -3.89 15.94
C TYR A 335 28.52 -4.11 16.82
N GLN A 336 28.63 -4.72 18.00
CA GLN A 336 27.50 -4.83 18.94
C GLN A 336 26.98 -3.46 19.36
N GLN A 337 27.88 -2.52 19.64
CA GLN A 337 27.51 -1.13 19.96
C GLN A 337 27.01 -0.41 18.71
N LEU A 338 27.71 -0.55 17.58
CA LEU A 338 27.35 0.11 16.33
C LEU A 338 25.93 -0.23 15.85
N THR A 339 25.55 -1.51 15.89
CA THR A 339 24.22 -1.96 15.45
C THR A 339 23.13 -1.46 16.39
N SER A 340 23.39 -1.45 17.70
CA SER A 340 22.49 -0.89 18.71
C SER A 340 22.25 0.61 18.49
N GLU A 341 23.31 1.39 18.29
CA GLU A 341 23.22 2.82 18.01
C GLU A 341 22.45 3.11 16.71
N ARG A 342 22.67 2.31 15.65
CA ARG A 342 21.97 2.46 14.38
C ARG A 342 20.50 2.06 14.45
N ARG A 343 20.15 1.06 15.27
CA ARG A 343 18.76 0.68 15.55
C ARG A 343 18.03 1.80 16.28
N GLU A 344 18.63 2.37 17.31
CA GLU A 344 18.07 3.54 18.01
C GLU A 344 17.93 4.76 17.09
N LEU A 345 18.95 5.03 16.27
CA LEU A 345 18.93 6.11 15.29
C LEU A 345 17.81 5.94 14.26
N ARG A 346 17.55 4.70 13.82
CA ARG A 346 16.42 4.40 12.92
C ARG A 346 15.08 4.74 13.58
N GLU A 347 14.87 4.32 14.82
CA GLU A 347 13.64 4.65 15.55
C GLU A 347 13.50 6.16 15.81
N ALA A 348 14.63 6.87 15.99
CA ALA A 348 14.64 8.32 16.06
C ALA A 348 14.24 9.00 14.74
N ARG A 349 14.75 8.49 13.61
CA ARG A 349 14.45 9.03 12.27
C ARG A 349 13.01 8.82 11.84
N LYS A 350 12.34 7.75 12.29
CA LYS A 350 10.89 7.55 12.08
C LYS A 350 10.03 8.69 12.62
N ARG A 351 10.54 9.48 13.57
CA ARG A 351 9.83 10.64 14.16
C ARG A 351 10.07 11.94 13.40
N LEU A 352 10.94 11.95 12.39
CA LEU A 352 11.22 13.12 11.59
C LEU A 352 10.15 13.29 10.51
N HIS A 353 9.85 14.54 10.18
CA HIS A 353 9.08 14.90 8.99
C HIS A 353 10.05 14.94 7.79
N PRO A 354 9.92 14.04 6.80
CA PRO A 354 10.79 14.05 5.63
C PRO A 354 10.37 15.19 4.67
N PRO A 355 11.32 15.96 4.13
CA PRO A 355 10.99 16.95 3.11
C PRO A 355 10.54 16.26 1.82
N GLY A 356 9.61 16.90 1.08
CA GLY A 356 9.17 16.39 -0.21
C GLY A 356 10.27 16.37 -1.27
N THR A 357 11.30 17.22 -1.16
CA THR A 357 12.41 17.32 -2.13
C THR A 357 13.73 17.57 -1.40
N ILE A 358 14.80 16.90 -1.85
CA ILE A 358 16.15 17.04 -1.30
C ILE A 358 17.13 17.38 -2.43
N PRO A 359 17.94 18.45 -2.31
CA PRO A 359 17.95 19.42 -1.20
C PRO A 359 16.69 20.31 -1.18
N GLU A 360 16.36 20.90 -0.03
CA GLU A 360 15.10 21.64 0.19
C GLU A 360 14.92 22.80 -0.81
N ASP A 361 16.00 23.49 -1.18
CA ASP A 361 15.98 24.59 -2.13
C ASP A 361 15.59 24.16 -3.56
N ALA A 362 15.76 22.89 -3.91
CA ALA A 362 15.29 22.34 -5.19
C ALA A 362 13.75 22.30 -5.30
N SER A 363 13.02 22.36 -4.18
CA SER A 363 11.57 22.49 -4.17
C SER A 363 11.06 23.80 -4.80
N ASN A 364 11.92 24.81 -4.96
CA ASN A 364 11.59 26.06 -5.64
C ASN A 364 11.46 25.90 -7.17
N ASN A 365 11.96 24.80 -7.73
CA ASN A 365 11.82 24.49 -9.15
C ASN A 365 10.56 23.62 -9.35
N PRO A 366 9.51 24.12 -10.01
CA PRO A 366 8.28 23.35 -10.23
C PRO A 366 8.46 22.03 -11.01
N GLY A 367 9.54 21.90 -11.78
CA GLY A 367 9.88 20.68 -12.51
C GLY A 367 10.60 19.62 -11.66
N VAL A 368 11.07 19.99 -10.46
CA VAL A 368 11.78 19.09 -9.52
C VAL A 368 10.98 18.89 -8.23
N ALA A 369 10.24 19.91 -7.81
CA ALA A 369 9.39 19.88 -6.64
C ALA A 369 8.47 18.66 -6.66
N PHE A 370 8.54 17.86 -5.60
CA PHE A 370 7.67 16.71 -5.42
C PHE A 370 6.65 17.00 -4.32
N LYS A 371 5.42 16.49 -4.50
CA LYS A 371 4.35 16.67 -3.53
C LYS A 371 4.72 16.00 -2.21
N GLU A 372 4.64 16.73 -1.11
CA GLU A 372 4.78 16.17 0.23
C GLU A 372 3.70 15.10 0.49
N THR A 373 4.08 14.06 1.21
CA THR A 373 3.19 12.96 1.63
C THR A 373 2.71 13.11 3.07
N GLN A 374 3.09 14.22 3.70
CA GLN A 374 2.78 14.59 5.07
C GLN A 374 2.66 16.12 5.14
N VAL A 375 1.80 16.64 6.02
CA VAL A 375 1.73 18.07 6.36
C VAL A 375 2.43 18.28 7.69
N ARG A 376 3.29 19.30 7.76
CA ARG A 376 3.90 19.72 9.02
C ARG A 376 2.91 20.54 9.86
N ASN A 377 2.18 19.87 10.74
CA ASN A 377 1.21 20.50 11.64
C ASN A 377 1.87 21.16 12.86
N ASP A 378 1.24 22.22 13.39
CA ASP A 378 1.60 22.82 14.68
C ASP A 378 1.30 21.82 15.82
N PRO A 379 2.30 21.43 16.64
CA PRO A 379 2.10 20.55 17.79
C PRO A 379 1.06 21.04 18.80
N ASN A 380 0.75 22.34 18.84
CA ASN A 380 -0.19 22.94 19.80
C ASN A 380 -1.60 23.16 19.23
N SER A 381 -1.82 22.92 17.94
CA SER A 381 -3.14 23.10 17.31
C SER A 381 -4.04 21.90 17.57
N ASP A 382 -5.26 22.12 18.05
CA ASP A 382 -6.29 21.06 18.16
C ASP A 382 -6.84 20.62 16.79
N VAL A 383 -6.48 21.32 15.72
CA VAL A 383 -6.82 20.95 14.34
C VAL A 383 -5.57 20.56 13.59
N LEU A 384 -5.54 19.32 13.08
CA LEU A 384 -4.53 18.85 12.15
C LEU A 384 -5.06 19.00 10.72
N ARG A 385 -4.18 19.40 9.81
CA ARG A 385 -4.40 19.38 8.36
C ARG A 385 -3.75 18.15 7.75
N GLY A 386 -4.38 17.62 6.73
CA GLY A 386 -3.83 16.59 5.88
C GLY A 386 -4.32 16.76 4.46
N ILE A 387 -4.25 15.67 3.71
CA ILE A 387 -4.70 15.60 2.33
C ILE A 387 -6.11 15.03 2.35
N PRO A 388 -7.14 15.76 1.87
CA PRO A 388 -8.49 15.23 1.72
C PRO A 388 -8.48 14.15 0.65
N VAL A 389 -8.96 12.95 0.97
CA VAL A 389 -8.94 11.83 0.00
C VAL A 389 -10.27 11.13 -0.18
N SER A 390 -11.14 11.14 0.81
CA SER A 390 -12.50 10.59 0.67
C SER A 390 -13.47 11.53 1.37
N PRO A 391 -14.52 12.03 0.68
CA PRO A 391 -15.38 13.10 1.17
C PRO A 391 -16.28 12.67 2.33
N GLY A 392 -16.90 13.65 2.98
CA GLY A 392 -17.80 13.49 4.12
C GLY A 392 -17.17 13.88 5.44
N THR A 393 -18.01 13.97 6.49
CA THR A 393 -17.58 14.30 7.85
C THR A 393 -18.09 13.26 8.83
N VAL A 394 -17.23 12.83 9.75
CA VAL A 394 -17.59 11.87 10.81
C VAL A 394 -16.96 12.25 12.13
N THR A 395 -17.67 12.00 13.24
CA THR A 395 -17.13 12.15 14.59
C THR A 395 -17.36 10.87 15.39
N SER A 396 -16.29 10.14 15.69
CA SER A 396 -16.31 8.85 16.39
C SER A 396 -15.07 8.67 17.27
N PRO A 397 -15.05 7.68 18.19
CA PRO A 397 -13.83 7.23 18.85
C PRO A 397 -12.76 6.80 17.84
N ALA A 398 -11.48 7.01 18.16
CA ALA A 398 -10.36 6.58 17.33
C ALA A 398 -9.85 5.20 17.74
N SER A 399 -9.80 4.27 16.79
CA SER A 399 -8.97 3.06 16.91
C SER A 399 -7.56 3.38 16.45
N LEU A 400 -6.68 3.72 17.40
CA LEU A 400 -5.25 3.88 17.13
C LEU A 400 -4.61 2.49 17.01
N ILE A 401 -4.14 2.16 15.82
CA ILE A 401 -3.53 0.88 15.47
C ILE A 401 -2.15 1.18 14.86
N LYS A 402 -1.07 0.81 15.56
CA LYS A 402 0.30 1.15 15.17
C LYS A 402 0.97 0.05 14.37
N SER A 403 0.50 -1.18 14.50
CA SER A 403 1.08 -2.33 13.80
C SER A 403 0.04 -3.42 13.53
N PRO A 404 0.32 -4.35 12.61
CA PRO A 404 -0.52 -5.52 12.36
C PRO A 404 -0.82 -6.37 13.59
N ALA A 405 0.09 -6.39 14.57
CA ALA A 405 -0.11 -7.11 15.83
C ALA A 405 -1.22 -6.50 16.70
N GLU A 406 -1.64 -5.26 16.42
CA GLU A 406 -2.69 -4.55 17.14
C GLU A 406 -4.02 -4.53 16.37
N PHE A 407 -4.13 -5.24 15.24
CA PHE A 407 -5.37 -5.27 14.43
C PHE A 407 -6.60 -5.72 15.21
N ASP A 408 -6.42 -6.52 16.27
CA ASP A 408 -7.48 -6.95 17.17
C ASP A 408 -8.01 -5.84 18.10
N GLN A 409 -7.30 -4.71 18.20
CA GLN A 409 -7.75 -3.53 18.93
C GLN A 409 -8.76 -2.69 18.13
N MET A 410 -8.93 -2.95 16.82
CA MET A 410 -9.89 -2.23 15.99
C MET A 410 -11.31 -2.39 16.53
N GLN A 411 -11.92 -1.28 16.95
CA GLN A 411 -13.29 -1.25 17.43
C GLN A 411 -14.27 -1.03 16.27
N PRO A 412 -15.43 -1.71 16.25
CA PRO A 412 -16.53 -1.36 15.34
C PRO A 412 -16.95 0.11 15.50
N ASP A 413 -17.40 0.70 14.39
CA ASP A 413 -17.95 2.06 14.32
C ASP A 413 -16.98 3.18 14.79
N SER A 414 -15.67 2.94 14.63
CA SER A 414 -14.59 3.86 15.06
C SER A 414 -13.76 4.38 13.88
N ILE A 415 -12.97 5.43 14.11
CA ILE A 415 -12.06 5.98 13.10
C ILE A 415 -10.73 5.23 13.17
N LEU A 416 -10.29 4.62 12.06
CA LEU A 416 -8.99 3.97 11.98
C LEU A 416 -7.88 5.04 11.92
N VAL A 417 -7.00 5.03 12.92
CA VAL A 417 -5.83 5.92 13.01
C VAL A 417 -4.56 5.07 12.96
N CYS A 418 -3.71 5.28 11.96
CA CYS A 418 -2.47 4.52 11.79
C CYS A 418 -1.38 5.32 11.07
N SER A 419 -0.13 4.84 11.03
CA SER A 419 0.93 5.60 10.36
C SER A 419 0.77 5.57 8.83
N MET A 420 0.52 4.39 8.27
CA MET A 420 0.27 4.16 6.85
C MET A 420 -0.52 2.86 6.71
N THR A 421 -1.37 2.79 5.68
CA THR A 421 -2.08 1.56 5.30
C THR A 421 -1.43 0.91 4.09
N ASN A 422 -1.49 -0.42 4.05
CA ASN A 422 -1.21 -1.22 2.86
C ASN A 422 -2.34 -2.28 2.68
N PRO A 423 -2.30 -3.13 1.65
CA PRO A 423 -3.31 -4.18 1.42
C PRO A 423 -3.74 -4.97 2.66
N ALA A 424 -2.84 -5.24 3.61
CA ALA A 424 -3.16 -6.03 4.79
C ALA A 424 -4.08 -5.30 5.79
N TRP A 425 -4.19 -3.97 5.73
CA TRP A 425 -5.06 -3.16 6.59
C TRP A 425 -6.51 -3.11 6.09
N THR A 426 -6.76 -3.47 4.82
CA THR A 426 -8.07 -3.43 4.17
C THR A 426 -9.21 -4.04 4.99
N PRO A 427 -9.03 -5.16 5.72
CA PRO A 427 -10.09 -5.75 6.54
C PRO A 427 -10.59 -4.83 7.67
N LEU A 428 -9.73 -3.96 8.21
CA LEU A 428 -10.11 -3.02 9.26
C LEU A 428 -11.09 -1.95 8.76
N PHE A 429 -11.09 -1.66 7.44
CA PHE A 429 -11.98 -0.66 6.85
C PHE A 429 -13.45 -1.05 6.95
N ALA A 430 -13.77 -2.35 7.04
CA ALA A 430 -15.14 -2.82 7.25
C ALA A 430 -15.71 -2.42 8.62
N HIS A 431 -14.84 -2.12 9.60
CA HIS A 431 -15.21 -1.67 10.94
C HIS A 431 -15.02 -0.17 11.12
N ALA A 432 -14.42 0.50 10.14
CA ALA A 432 -14.06 1.91 10.24
C ALA A 432 -15.21 2.81 9.76
N THR A 433 -15.45 3.91 10.47
CA THR A 433 -16.33 4.99 10.02
C THR A 433 -15.56 6.16 9.41
N GLY A 434 -14.23 6.16 9.52
CA GLY A 434 -13.33 7.11 8.90
C GLY A 434 -11.87 6.63 8.95
N LEU A 435 -10.98 7.29 8.21
CA LEU A 435 -9.55 6.98 8.16
C LEU A 435 -8.70 8.23 8.40
N VAL A 436 -7.71 8.12 9.28
CA VAL A 436 -6.64 9.13 9.40
C VAL A 436 -5.27 8.48 9.40
N THR A 437 -4.35 9.00 8.58
CA THR A 437 -2.96 8.51 8.56
C THR A 437 -1.91 9.59 8.72
N ASP A 438 -0.75 9.23 9.31
CA ASP A 438 0.43 10.11 9.33
C ASP A 438 0.96 10.33 7.92
N MET A 439 1.01 9.26 7.12
CA MET A 439 1.55 9.24 5.77
C MET A 439 0.50 8.82 4.76
N GLY A 440 0.49 9.49 3.61
CA GLY A 440 -0.31 9.06 2.48
C GLY A 440 -0.40 10.15 1.43
N GLY A 441 -0.99 9.80 0.29
CA GLY A 441 -1.34 10.77 -0.73
C GLY A 441 -2.68 10.39 -1.33
N ILE A 442 -3.21 11.28 -2.19
CA ILE A 442 -4.51 11.11 -2.87
C ILE A 442 -4.65 9.73 -3.55
N LEU A 443 -3.52 9.15 -3.97
CA LEU A 443 -3.43 7.92 -4.76
C LEU A 443 -2.80 6.75 -3.98
N GLY A 444 -2.66 6.89 -2.66
CA GLY A 444 -2.17 5.83 -1.78
C GLY A 444 -3.21 4.73 -1.56
N HIS A 445 -2.78 3.58 -1.04
CA HIS A 445 -3.67 2.43 -0.77
C HIS A 445 -4.89 2.82 0.07
N GLY A 446 -4.66 3.41 1.25
CA GLY A 446 -5.75 3.77 2.16
C GLY A 446 -6.73 4.79 1.58
N SER A 447 -6.24 5.69 0.73
CA SER A 447 -7.07 6.67 0.03
C SER A 447 -8.04 6.02 -0.95
N ILE A 448 -7.59 4.99 -1.66
CA ILE A 448 -8.41 4.24 -2.61
C ILE A 448 -9.45 3.42 -1.84
N VAL A 449 -9.00 2.64 -0.86
CA VAL A 449 -9.89 1.80 -0.06
C VAL A 449 -10.93 2.66 0.69
N ALA A 450 -10.55 3.81 1.24
CA ALA A 450 -11.50 4.70 1.90
C ALA A 450 -12.63 5.17 0.97
N ARG A 451 -12.32 5.52 -0.30
CA ARG A 451 -13.33 5.89 -1.31
C ARG A 451 -14.24 4.71 -1.66
N GLU A 452 -13.68 3.52 -1.78
CA GLU A 452 -14.45 2.31 -2.08
C GLU A 452 -15.45 1.97 -0.96
N TYR A 453 -15.00 2.08 0.29
CA TYR A 453 -15.86 1.92 1.47
C TYR A 453 -16.80 3.12 1.69
N GLY A 454 -16.52 4.27 1.07
CA GLY A 454 -17.31 5.49 1.21
C GLY A 454 -17.21 6.11 2.61
N ILE A 455 -16.06 5.97 3.26
CA ILE A 455 -15.78 6.55 4.58
C ILE A 455 -14.98 7.84 4.43
N PRO A 456 -15.24 8.89 5.24
CA PRO A 456 -14.41 10.09 5.28
C PRO A 456 -12.94 9.78 5.57
N ALA A 457 -12.02 10.40 4.85
CA ALA A 457 -10.59 10.13 5.04
C ALA A 457 -9.68 11.33 4.82
N VAL A 458 -8.73 11.48 5.74
CA VAL A 458 -7.66 12.48 5.71
C VAL A 458 -6.32 11.78 5.92
N VAL A 459 -5.45 11.82 4.93
CA VAL A 459 -4.13 11.14 5.00
C VAL A 459 -3.00 12.15 5.04
N GLY A 460 -1.81 11.73 5.43
CA GLY A 460 -0.65 12.63 5.39
C GLY A 460 -0.72 13.73 6.44
N THR A 461 -1.28 13.46 7.62
CA THR A 461 -1.34 14.42 8.74
C THR A 461 0.02 14.62 9.43
N GLY A 462 0.99 13.77 9.15
CA GLY A 462 2.35 13.81 9.69
C GLY A 462 2.51 13.24 11.10
N ASN A 463 1.58 13.54 12.02
CA ASN A 463 1.74 13.19 13.44
C ASN A 463 0.47 12.79 14.20
N ILE A 464 -0.62 12.39 13.52
CA ILE A 464 -1.85 11.98 14.20
C ILE A 464 -1.63 10.82 15.20
N THR A 465 -0.76 9.85 14.88
CA THR A 465 -0.54 8.68 15.76
C THR A 465 0.17 9.03 17.06
N GLN A 466 0.78 10.22 17.13
CA GLN A 466 1.42 10.77 18.31
C GLN A 466 0.49 11.71 19.10
N ARG A 467 -0.60 12.18 18.46
CA ARG A 467 -1.51 13.21 19.00
C ARG A 467 -2.79 12.62 19.57
N VAL A 468 -3.22 11.47 19.09
CA VAL A 468 -4.49 10.82 19.46
C VAL A 468 -4.24 9.63 20.39
N ARG A 469 -5.13 9.43 21.37
CA ARG A 469 -5.20 8.21 22.18
C ARG A 469 -6.24 7.24 21.62
N HIS A 470 -6.00 5.94 21.76
CA HIS A 470 -7.02 4.93 21.47
C HIS A 470 -8.29 5.22 22.28
N GLY A 471 -9.45 5.18 21.63
CA GLY A 471 -10.76 5.53 22.20
C GLY A 471 -11.10 7.02 22.24
N GLN A 472 -10.14 7.93 21.99
CA GLN A 472 -10.39 9.37 21.99
C GLN A 472 -11.33 9.75 20.83
N LYS A 473 -12.34 10.58 21.11
CA LYS A 473 -13.24 11.09 20.06
C LYS A 473 -12.52 12.12 19.20
N ILE A 474 -12.57 11.96 17.88
CA ILE A 474 -12.03 12.92 16.91
C ILE A 474 -13.07 13.19 15.82
N THR A 475 -13.00 14.37 15.20
CA THR A 475 -13.78 14.69 13.99
C THR A 475 -12.88 14.63 12.78
N VAL A 476 -13.27 13.89 11.76
CA VAL A 476 -12.59 13.82 10.47
C VAL A 476 -13.48 14.48 9.43
N ASP A 477 -12.97 15.53 8.80
CA ASP A 477 -13.59 16.19 7.65
C ASP A 477 -12.74 15.87 6.42
N GLY A 478 -13.22 14.90 5.65
CA GLY A 478 -12.59 14.42 4.43
C GLY A 478 -12.76 15.35 3.23
N ASP A 479 -13.64 16.35 3.32
CA ASP A 479 -13.83 17.38 2.29
C ASP A 479 -12.78 18.49 2.45
N SER A 480 -12.62 19.03 3.66
CA SER A 480 -11.64 20.08 3.96
C SER A 480 -10.23 19.56 4.22
N GLY A 481 -10.08 18.25 4.46
CA GLY A 481 -8.79 17.65 4.78
C GLY A 481 -8.33 17.95 6.20
N THR A 482 -9.26 18.05 7.15
CA THR A 482 -8.96 18.42 8.54
C THR A 482 -9.37 17.35 9.54
N VAL A 483 -8.63 17.27 10.64
CA VAL A 483 -8.93 16.40 11.77
C VAL A 483 -8.94 17.25 13.03
N THR A 484 -10.07 17.30 13.72
CA THR A 484 -10.21 18.05 14.98
C THR A 484 -10.11 17.08 16.15
N LEU A 485 -9.17 17.36 17.05
CA LEU A 485 -9.01 16.66 18.32
C LEU A 485 -10.09 17.17 19.27
N ILE A 486 -10.91 16.28 19.79
CA ILE A 486 -11.85 16.63 20.85
C ILE A 486 -11.13 16.36 22.16
N GLN A 487 -10.97 17.41 22.98
CA GLN A 487 -10.44 17.26 24.33
C GLN A 487 -11.52 16.58 25.17
N ASP A 488 -11.14 15.51 25.87
CA ASP A 488 -11.98 14.96 26.92
C ASP A 488 -12.17 16.06 27.97
N GLU A 489 -13.41 16.37 28.37
CA GLU A 489 -13.63 17.25 29.53
C GLU A 489 -12.82 16.68 30.69
N ALA A 490 -11.87 17.48 31.18
CA ALA A 490 -11.13 17.12 32.37
C ALA A 490 -12.16 16.88 33.48
N ASN A 491 -12.31 15.63 33.90
CA ASN A 491 -13.02 15.31 35.13
C ASN A 491 -12.33 16.09 36.26
N GLY A 492 -12.93 17.22 36.63
CA GLY A 492 -12.51 18.07 37.73
C GLY A 492 -12.76 17.44 39.09
#